data_AF-A0AAU8CKI3-F1
#
_entry.id   AF-A0AAU8CKI3-F1
#
_cell.length_a   1.000
_cell.length_b   1.000
_cell.length_c   1.000
_cell.angle_alpha   90.00
_cell.angle_beta   90.00
_cell.angle_gamma   90.00
#
_symmetry.space_group_name_H-M   'P 1'
#
loop_
_entity.id
_entity.type
_entity.pdbx_description
1 polymer ?
#
loop_
_entity_poly.entity_id
_entity_poly.type
_entity_poly.pdbx_seq_one_letter_code
_entity_poly.pdbx_strand_id
1 'polypeptide(L)'
;MNYLATKIRVTCDEVTVWAWAAYMTEHLDEVSLALRNESVRHEMWFMGRDWSLFVLGVMDVDDHPGSQAVSAKSELSVDEVHKNFKAFWSSAERLSIDPAKSPRFEDCEFLFEAYA
;
A
#
# COMPACT_ATOMS: atom_id res chain seq x y z
N MET A 1 -4.88 -16.78 -2.75
CA MET A 1 -5.00 -15.45 -2.14
C MET A 1 -4.69 -15.60 -0.67
N ASN A 2 -3.76 -14.79 -0.20
CA ASN A 2 -3.29 -14.71 1.17
C ASN A 2 -3.23 -13.23 1.56
N TYR A 3 -4.41 -12.59 1.60
CA TYR A 3 -4.48 -11.15 1.81
C TYR A 3 -4.02 -10.76 3.19
N LEU A 4 -3.27 -9.68 3.19
CA LEU A 4 -2.63 -9.09 4.34
C LEU A 4 -3.00 -7.61 4.38
N ALA A 5 -3.74 -7.17 5.41
CA ALA A 5 -4.13 -5.76 5.56
C ALA A 5 -3.42 -5.08 6.73
N THR A 6 -2.92 -3.87 6.51
CA THR A 6 -2.24 -3.06 7.51
C THR A 6 -2.84 -1.66 7.51
N LYS A 7 -3.24 -1.17 8.69
CA LYS A 7 -3.65 0.21 8.90
C LYS A 7 -2.43 1.02 9.32
N ILE A 8 -2.19 2.12 8.61
CA ILE A 8 -1.00 2.95 8.78
C ILE A 8 -1.45 4.37 9.07
N ARG A 9 -1.10 4.90 10.25
CA ARG A 9 -1.38 6.28 10.60
C ARG A 9 -0.31 7.18 10.03
N VAL A 10 -0.73 8.27 9.39
CA VAL A 10 0.18 9.21 8.72
C VAL A 10 0.18 10.56 9.43
N THR A 11 1.31 11.27 9.35
CA THR A 11 1.49 12.62 9.92
C THR A 11 1.29 13.74 8.90
N CYS A 12 1.23 13.41 7.61
CA CYS A 12 0.90 14.35 6.54
C CYS A 12 -0.61 14.59 6.42
N ASP A 13 -0.99 15.51 5.52
CA ASP A 13 -2.38 15.82 5.21
C ASP A 13 -2.94 14.98 4.05
N GLU A 14 -4.25 15.10 3.82
CA GLU A 14 -4.96 14.39 2.74
C GLU A 14 -4.43 14.76 1.36
N VAL A 15 -4.03 16.02 1.15
CA VAL A 15 -3.45 16.49 -0.12
C VAL A 15 -2.19 15.70 -0.45
N THR A 16 -1.34 15.46 0.54
CA THR A 16 -0.11 14.66 0.38
C THR A 16 -0.42 13.20 0.06
N VAL A 17 -1.42 12.60 0.71
CA VAL A 17 -1.86 11.22 0.42
C VAL A 17 -2.41 11.11 -1.01
N TRP A 18 -3.25 12.06 -1.42
CA TRP A 18 -3.80 12.10 -2.77
C TRP A 18 -2.74 12.30 -3.85
N ALA A 19 -1.76 13.17 -3.62
CA ALA A 19 -0.64 13.37 -4.53
C ALA A 19 0.19 12.09 -4.70
N TRP A 20 0.44 11.37 -3.60
CA TRP A 20 1.11 10.08 -3.63
C TRP A 20 0.29 9.03 -4.41
N ALA A 21 -1.00 8.90 -4.13
CA ALA A 21 -1.88 7.95 -4.82
C ALA A 21 -2.01 8.25 -6.33
N ALA A 22 -2.10 9.53 -6.69
CA ALA A 22 -2.15 9.96 -8.08
C ALA A 22 -0.87 9.57 -8.83
N TYR A 23 0.31 9.76 -8.22
CA TYR A 23 1.58 9.34 -8.80
C TYR A 23 1.62 7.82 -9.04
N MET A 24 1.21 7.02 -8.05
CA MET A 24 1.13 5.56 -8.21
C MET A 24 0.19 5.14 -9.33
N THR A 25 -0.95 5.82 -9.45
CA THR A 25 -1.96 5.54 -10.47
C THR A 25 -1.46 5.90 -11.88
N GLU A 26 -0.72 7.00 -12.01
CA GLU A 26 -0.12 7.41 -13.29
C GLU A 26 0.98 6.44 -13.75
N HIS A 27 1.63 5.74 -12.81
CA HIS A 27 2.75 4.83 -13.07
C HIS A 27 2.40 3.36 -12.77
N LEU A 28 1.14 2.95 -12.98
CA LEU A 28 0.66 1.59 -12.66
C LEU A 28 1.49 0.45 -13.30
N ASP A 29 2.04 0.65 -14.48
CA ASP A 29 2.91 -0.34 -15.12
C ASP A 29 4.20 -0.61 -14.31
N GLU A 30 4.76 0.45 -13.73
CA GLU A 30 5.95 0.37 -12.88
C GLU A 30 5.59 -0.18 -11.50
N VAL A 31 4.44 0.20 -10.93
CA VAL A 31 3.89 -0.42 -9.71
C VAL A 31 3.72 -1.93 -9.92
N SER A 32 3.10 -2.34 -11.02
CA SER A 32 2.92 -3.76 -11.36
C SER A 32 4.24 -4.51 -11.51
N LEU A 33 5.27 -3.85 -12.05
CA LEU A 33 6.62 -4.40 -12.12
C LEU A 33 7.26 -4.56 -10.74
N ALA A 34 7.09 -3.59 -9.85
CA ALA A 34 7.55 -3.68 -8.46
C ALA A 34 6.88 -4.87 -7.75
N LEU A 35 5.55 -5.01 -7.86
CA LEU A 35 4.79 -6.11 -7.28
C LEU A 35 5.29 -7.49 -7.77
N ARG A 36 5.55 -7.63 -9.08
CA ARG A 36 6.16 -8.86 -9.64
C ARG A 36 7.50 -9.18 -9.00
N ASN A 37 8.39 -8.18 -8.87
CA ASN A 37 9.71 -8.37 -8.28
C ASN A 37 9.60 -8.81 -6.81
N GLU A 38 8.62 -8.25 -6.09
CA GLU A 38 8.37 -8.53 -4.67
C GLU A 38 7.55 -9.80 -4.43
N SER A 39 7.11 -10.51 -5.48
CA SER A 39 6.20 -11.66 -5.38
C SER A 39 4.87 -11.32 -4.69
N VAL A 40 4.40 -10.07 -4.83
CA VAL A 40 3.08 -9.61 -4.40
C VAL A 40 2.13 -9.73 -5.59
N ARG A 41 1.04 -10.47 -5.45
CA ARG A 41 0.12 -10.75 -6.59
C ARG A 41 -0.86 -9.62 -6.86
N HIS A 42 -1.25 -8.91 -5.82
CA HIS A 42 -2.26 -7.86 -5.87
C HIS A 42 -2.05 -6.93 -4.68
N GLU A 43 -2.15 -5.63 -4.92
CA GLU A 43 -2.10 -4.60 -3.91
C GLU A 43 -3.28 -3.63 -4.05
N MET A 44 -3.86 -3.20 -2.94
CA MET A 44 -4.89 -2.16 -2.86
C MET A 44 -4.57 -1.17 -1.76
N TRP A 45 -4.89 0.09 -2.02
CA TRP A 45 -4.73 1.17 -1.06
C TRP A 45 -6.03 1.94 -0.85
N PHE A 46 -6.28 2.29 0.41
CA PHE A 46 -7.44 3.07 0.83
C PHE A 46 -6.99 4.19 1.76
N MET A 47 -7.76 5.27 1.82
CA MET A 47 -7.61 6.36 2.78
C MET A 47 -8.83 6.39 3.69
N GLY A 48 -8.63 6.65 4.97
CA GLY A 48 -9.72 6.84 5.90
C GLY A 48 -9.33 7.79 7.03
N ARG A 49 -10.32 8.20 7.81
CA ARG A 49 -10.14 9.10 8.93
C ARG A 49 -10.93 8.63 10.14
N ASP A 50 -10.27 8.56 11.28
CA ASP A 50 -10.91 8.40 12.59
C ASP A 50 -10.59 9.63 13.47
N TRP A 51 -9.84 9.44 14.55
CA TRP A 51 -9.19 10.52 15.30
C TRP A 51 -7.92 11.04 14.61
N SER A 52 -7.36 10.31 13.64
CA SER A 52 -6.30 10.79 12.73
C SER A 52 -6.54 10.32 11.30
N LEU A 53 -5.80 10.92 10.36
CA LEU A 53 -5.68 10.39 9.00
C LEU A 53 -4.93 9.05 9.01
N PHE A 54 -5.38 8.11 8.20
CA PHE A 54 -4.71 6.83 7.99
C PHE A 54 -4.88 6.35 6.55
N VAL A 55 -3.97 5.46 6.14
CA VAL A 55 -4.11 4.66 4.92
C VAL A 55 -4.19 3.18 5.28
N LEU A 56 -4.88 2.40 4.45
CA LEU A 56 -4.92 0.95 4.54
C LEU A 56 -4.17 0.39 3.33
N GLY A 57 -3.10 -0.35 3.59
CA GLY A 57 -2.40 -1.13 2.57
C GLY A 57 -2.85 -2.59 2.65
N VAL A 58 -3.29 -3.15 1.54
CA VAL A 58 -3.68 -4.56 1.42
C VAL A 58 -2.85 -5.22 0.34
N MET A 59 -2.27 -6.37 0.64
CA MET A 59 -1.43 -7.12 -0.30
C MET A 59 -1.78 -8.61 -0.29
N ASP A 60 -1.86 -9.26 -1.45
CA ASP A 60 -1.87 -10.71 -1.59
C ASP A 60 -0.42 -11.20 -1.74
N VAL A 61 0.16 -11.72 -0.66
CA VAL A 61 1.56 -12.13 -0.60
C VAL A 61 1.75 -13.35 0.30
N ASP A 62 2.60 -14.29 -0.12
CA ASP A 62 2.91 -15.48 0.69
C ASP A 62 4.09 -15.24 1.64
N ASP A 63 5.11 -14.50 1.20
CA ASP A 63 6.30 -14.14 1.99
C ASP A 63 6.44 -12.61 2.12
N HIS A 64 5.74 -12.06 3.10
CA HIS A 64 5.77 -10.61 3.37
C HIS A 64 7.17 -10.10 3.78
N PRO A 65 7.92 -10.76 4.68
CA PRO A 65 9.31 -10.38 4.96
C PRO A 65 10.21 -10.40 3.71
N GLY A 66 10.05 -11.39 2.83
CA GLY A 66 10.77 -11.48 1.56
C GLY A 66 10.47 -10.30 0.62
N SER A 67 9.19 -9.96 0.44
CA SER A 67 8.75 -8.78 -0.34
C SER A 67 9.41 -7.50 0.18
N GLN A 68 9.40 -7.28 1.51
CA GLN A 68 10.02 -6.08 2.10
C GLN A 68 11.54 -6.00 1.82
N ALA A 69 12.23 -7.14 1.83
CA ALA A 69 13.66 -7.19 1.55
C ALA A 69 13.99 -6.88 0.07
N VAL A 70 13.10 -7.24 -0.86
CA VAL A 70 13.22 -6.89 -2.28
C VAL A 70 12.93 -5.41 -2.50
N SER A 71 11.82 -4.91 -1.96
CA SER A 71 11.42 -3.50 -2.04
C SER A 71 12.52 -2.54 -1.56
N ALA A 72 13.20 -2.92 -0.48
CA ALA A 72 14.31 -2.15 0.09
C ALA A 72 15.47 -1.92 -0.91
N LYS A 73 15.67 -2.84 -1.86
CA LYS A 73 16.75 -2.80 -2.86
C LYS A 73 16.31 -2.27 -4.23
N SER A 74 15.02 -1.99 -4.42
CA SER A 74 14.50 -1.55 -5.71
C SER A 74 14.97 -0.14 -6.07
N GLU A 75 15.28 0.04 -7.35
CA GLU A 75 15.69 1.29 -8.00
C GLU A 75 14.57 1.89 -8.86
N LEU A 76 13.34 1.34 -8.78
CA LEU A 76 12.18 1.88 -9.47
C LEU A 76 11.76 3.22 -8.85
N SER A 77 11.26 4.13 -9.69
CA SER A 77 10.84 5.48 -9.31
C SER A 77 9.66 5.45 -8.33
N VAL A 78 8.71 4.54 -8.56
CA VAL A 78 7.56 4.29 -7.66
C VAL A 78 8.02 3.85 -6.27
N ASP A 79 9.09 3.05 -6.17
CA ASP A 79 9.62 2.61 -4.88
C ASP A 79 10.30 3.76 -4.13
N GLU A 80 10.98 4.66 -4.83
CA GLU A 80 11.52 5.89 -4.23
C GLU A 80 10.39 6.80 -3.71
N VAL A 81 9.36 7.04 -4.51
CA VAL A 81 8.20 7.84 -4.11
C VAL A 81 7.47 7.19 -2.92
N HIS A 82 7.32 5.87 -2.93
CA HIS A 82 6.71 5.14 -1.82
C HIS A 82 7.59 5.19 -0.55
N LYS A 83 8.93 5.08 -0.67
CA LYS A 83 9.88 5.27 0.44
C LYS A 83 9.79 6.68 1.03
N ASN A 84 9.66 7.71 0.19
CA ASN A 84 9.47 9.08 0.64
C ASN A 84 8.13 9.24 1.37
N PHE A 85 7.06 8.62 0.88
CA PHE A 85 5.77 8.62 1.56
C PHE A 85 5.81 7.88 2.91
N LYS A 86 6.59 6.80 3.02
CA LYS A 86 6.84 6.08 4.28
C LYS A 86 7.43 6.97 5.38
N ALA A 87 8.11 8.07 5.05
CA ALA A 87 8.61 9.02 6.04
C ALA A 87 7.50 9.70 6.85
N PHE A 88 6.25 9.72 6.36
CA PHE A 88 5.09 10.24 7.09
C PHE A 88 4.42 9.19 7.97
N TRP A 89 4.88 7.94 7.99
CA TRP A 89 4.25 6.88 8.76
C TRP A 89 4.60 7.02 10.25
N SER A 90 3.57 7.11 11.08
CA SER A 90 3.71 7.24 12.54
C SER A 90 3.56 5.91 13.27
N SER A 91 2.62 5.08 12.83
CA SER A 91 2.36 3.77 13.40
C SER A 91 1.69 2.88 12.36
N ALA A 92 1.91 1.58 12.49
CA ALA A 92 1.30 0.56 11.64
C ALA A 92 0.73 -0.54 12.53
N GLU A 93 -0.52 -0.91 12.29
CA GLU A 93 -1.20 -1.99 12.99
C GLU A 93 -1.78 -2.98 11.99
N ARG A 94 -1.72 -4.26 12.36
CA ARG A 94 -2.24 -5.33 11.53
C ARG A 94 -3.75 -5.41 11.68
N LEU A 95 -4.47 -5.41 10.57
CA LEU A 95 -5.92 -5.62 10.58
C LEU A 95 -6.26 -7.11 10.47
N SER A 96 -7.29 -7.52 11.19
CA SER A 96 -7.89 -8.84 11.04
C SER A 96 -8.85 -8.81 9.84
N ILE A 97 -8.55 -9.59 8.81
CA ILE A 97 -9.37 -9.75 7.59
C ILE A 97 -9.47 -11.23 7.24
N ASP A 98 -10.43 -11.58 6.37
CA ASP A 98 -10.47 -12.90 5.72
C ASP A 98 -9.38 -12.95 4.62
N PRO A 99 -8.28 -13.71 4.79
CA PRO A 99 -7.17 -13.71 3.84
C PRO A 99 -7.56 -14.32 2.48
N ALA A 100 -8.66 -15.07 2.41
CA ALA A 100 -9.13 -15.70 1.18
C ALA A 100 -9.95 -14.75 0.28
N LYS A 101 -10.27 -13.54 0.75
CA LYS A 101 -11.14 -12.60 0.02
C LYS A 101 -10.51 -11.22 -0.05
N SER A 102 -10.70 -10.58 -1.20
CA SER A 102 -10.36 -9.16 -1.33
C SER A 102 -11.22 -8.34 -0.35
N PRO A 103 -10.62 -7.64 0.63
CA PRO A 103 -11.37 -6.89 1.61
C PRO A 103 -12.02 -5.65 0.97
N ARG A 104 -13.17 -5.26 1.53
CA ARG A 104 -13.80 -3.96 1.25
C ARG A 104 -13.85 -3.18 2.56
N PHE A 105 -13.49 -1.90 2.50
CA PHE A 105 -13.56 -0.98 3.62
C PHE A 105 -14.57 0.12 3.26
N GLU A 106 -15.84 -0.07 3.62
CA GLU A 106 -16.94 0.81 3.20
C GLU A 106 -16.79 2.26 3.68
N ASP A 107 -16.15 2.45 4.84
CA ASP A 107 -15.89 3.76 5.43
C ASP A 107 -14.58 4.41 4.94
N CYS A 108 -13.93 3.83 3.92
CA CYS A 108 -12.65 4.33 3.39
C CYS A 108 -12.78 4.67 1.91
N GLU A 109 -12.07 5.72 1.51
CA GLU A 109 -11.92 6.11 0.11
C GLU A 109 -10.88 5.21 -0.56
N PHE A 110 -11.25 4.64 -1.71
CA PHE A 110 -10.32 3.85 -2.52
C PHE A 110 -9.31 4.78 -3.22
N LEU A 111 -8.02 4.47 -3.09
CA LEU A 111 -6.95 5.23 -3.71
C LEU A 111 -6.55 4.61 -5.06
N PHE A 112 -6.10 3.35 -5.04
CA PHE A 112 -5.75 2.59 -6.24
C PHE A 112 -5.62 1.08 -5.96
N GLU A 113 -5.61 0.29 -7.04
CA GLU A 113 -5.25 -1.13 -7.03
C GLU A 113 -4.24 -1.43 -8.14
N ALA A 114 -3.38 -2.42 -7.92
CA ALA A 114 -2.40 -2.86 -8.90
C ALA A 114 -2.16 -4.38 -8.80
N TYR A 115 -1.85 -5.01 -9.93
CA TYR A 115 -1.64 -6.46 -10.04
C TYR A 115 -0.26 -6.74 -10.61
N ALA A 116 0.38 -7.81 -10.15
CA ALA A 116 1.60 -8.33 -10.76
C ALA A 116 1.34 -8.96 -12.14
#